data_AF-G4F3H1-F1
#
_entry.id   AF-G4F3H1-F1
#
_cell.length_a   1.000
_cell.length_b   1.000
_cell.length_c   1.000
_cell.angle_alpha   90.00
_cell.angle_beta   90.00
_cell.angle_gamma   90.00
#
_symmetry.space_group_name_H-M   'P 1'
#
loop_
_entity.id
_entity.type
_entity.pdbx_description
1 polymer ?
#
loop_
_entity_poly.entity_id
_entity_poly.type
_entity_poly.pdbx_seq_one_letter_code
_entity_poly.pdbx_strand_id
1 'polypeptide(L)'
;MFWVILIIIVLFIGFVIDKGTPSKYSERDRNREGDKGKLPSGHQVSLPKTEATTSVPKGQLEKKGSAEEKCVPAPSEEPKARNAINRDAERAIADDLAKSHGGEYLLAEKITESVAKYINSQESAIEFVLQELDGASKGSDEARTFAKSLGFLEGEYAGALRKQANEDVENAQQALLKSSISLSVSPELTTRLRLFNVKNIIEKWCLNSPEIKKNRLLKALREIALDDVNLVPSLDASLPIIKTASIKHISNRNKNLDFAKTLLTELRQSLNKSPREIILLAVPEILEDYESRQTNPESPEKSVQKAQKPEATIELAYESDIKSFVEEREIPYLVHFTDFRNLPGIMSEGLVPRLELETAGRGFYYNDEMRLDRVKGSISTSIAFPNYKMFFRYRQQANVRRWALLIIDKSVFWENECLFCAHNAADRRIIHANKSYLASPAALEKMYDIEAGNQKRDFSLLKSYDPTDPQAEVLVLSTISPDKIHTVVFDSLSSKERFSQYYPMKKAVVDTAFFSSRDYVRRRQVI
;
A
#
# COMPACT_ATOMS: atom_id res chain seq x y z
N MET A 1 -17.16 13.55 -8.82
CA MET A 1 -16.19 12.52 -8.37
C MET A 1 -16.44 11.96 -6.95
N PHE A 2 -16.18 12.68 -5.84
CA PHE A 2 -16.23 12.09 -4.47
C PHE A 2 -17.57 11.41 -4.10
N TRP A 3 -18.70 12.03 -4.47
CA TRP A 3 -20.03 11.47 -4.20
C TRP A 3 -20.31 10.22 -5.02
N VAL A 4 -19.87 10.16 -6.28
CA VAL A 4 -20.04 8.99 -7.15
C VAL A 4 -19.21 7.82 -6.62
N ILE A 5 -17.97 8.06 -6.22
CA ILE A 5 -17.08 7.05 -5.62
C ILE A 5 -17.68 6.50 -4.32
N LEU A 6 -18.18 7.38 -3.44
CA LEU A 6 -18.81 6.97 -2.18
C LEU A 6 -20.07 6.14 -2.43
N ILE A 7 -20.89 6.50 -3.42
CA ILE A 7 -22.10 5.77 -3.79
C ILE A 7 -21.76 4.40 -4.39
N ILE A 8 -20.76 4.31 -5.27
CA ILE A 8 -20.29 3.03 -5.83
C ILE A 8 -19.85 2.09 -4.70
N ILE A 9 -19.02 2.59 -3.78
CA ILE A 9 -18.53 1.82 -2.63
C ILE A 9 -19.69 1.39 -1.72
N VAL A 10 -20.62 2.29 -1.38
CA VAL A 10 -21.77 1.99 -0.53
C VAL A 10 -22.70 0.94 -1.16
N LEU A 11 -22.90 0.99 -2.47
CA LEU A 11 -23.74 0.03 -3.18
C LEU A 11 -23.12 -1.37 -3.26
N PHE A 12 -21.78 -1.48 -3.34
CA PHE A 12 -21.09 -2.77 -3.29
C PHE A 12 -20.93 -3.33 -1.87
N ILE A 13 -20.96 -2.47 -0.85
CA ILE A 13 -20.79 -2.88 0.56
C ILE A 13 -22.08 -3.43 1.18
N GLY A 14 -23.27 -3.10 0.64
CA GLY A 14 -24.53 -3.44 1.28
C GLY A 14 -24.70 -2.66 2.59
N PHE A 15 -25.89 -2.12 2.84
CA PHE A 15 -26.12 -1.25 3.98
C PHE A 15 -26.09 -2.04 5.30
N VAL A 16 -24.92 -2.23 5.91
CA VAL A 16 -24.79 -2.79 7.27
C VAL A 16 -25.13 -1.71 8.29
N ILE A 17 -26.41 -1.51 8.54
CA ILE A 17 -26.90 -0.96 9.81
C ILE A 17 -28.13 -1.79 10.20
N ASP A 18 -27.91 -2.85 10.97
CA ASP A 18 -28.94 -3.34 11.89
C ASP A 18 -28.51 -3.10 13.34
N LYS A 19 -29.46 -2.60 14.12
CA LYS A 19 -29.31 -2.16 15.50
C LYS A 19 -29.32 -3.38 16.42
N GLY A 20 -28.25 -3.56 17.20
CA GLY A 20 -28.22 -4.54 18.28
C GLY A 20 -27.38 -4.06 19.45
N THR A 21 -27.97 -3.24 20.32
CA THR A 21 -27.42 -2.94 21.65
C THR A 21 -27.25 -4.20 22.50
N PRO A 22 -26.28 -4.23 23.43
CA PRO A 22 -25.83 -5.45 24.11
C PRO A 22 -26.70 -5.80 25.32
N SER A 23 -27.11 -7.07 25.41
CA SER A 23 -27.64 -7.64 26.65
C SER A 23 -26.53 -8.39 27.41
N LYS A 24 -26.30 -7.98 28.65
CA LYS A 24 -25.41 -8.61 29.64
C LYS A 24 -26.17 -9.65 30.48
N TYR A 25 -25.41 -10.57 31.09
CA TYR A 25 -25.77 -11.56 32.13
C TYR A 25 -26.51 -12.82 31.61
N SER A 26 -26.20 -14.05 32.02
CA SER A 26 -25.40 -14.58 33.13
C SER A 26 -25.00 -16.05 32.89
N GLU A 27 -23.92 -16.48 33.55
CA GLU A 27 -23.63 -17.84 34.04
C GLU A 27 -23.38 -18.99 33.05
N ARG A 28 -22.10 -19.31 32.85
CA ARG A 28 -21.61 -20.69 32.83
C ARG A 28 -20.66 -20.85 34.01
N ASP A 29 -20.94 -21.81 34.88
CA ASP A 29 -20.00 -22.88 35.21
C ASP A 29 -20.62 -23.80 36.26
N ARG A 30 -20.78 -25.09 35.88
CA ARG A 30 -20.40 -26.21 36.74
C ARG A 30 -20.34 -27.51 35.92
N ASN A 31 -19.11 -28.04 35.86
CA ASN A 31 -18.76 -29.41 35.47
C ASN A 31 -19.53 -30.46 36.29
N ARG A 32 -19.90 -31.59 35.68
CA ARG A 32 -19.35 -32.93 35.96
C ARG A 32 -20.13 -34.08 35.30
N GLU A 33 -19.37 -34.93 34.61
CA GLU A 33 -19.34 -36.41 34.63
C GLU A 33 -20.54 -37.27 34.16
N GLY A 34 -20.18 -38.37 33.47
CA GLY A 34 -20.97 -39.61 33.34
C GLY A 34 -21.41 -39.91 31.90
N ASP A 35 -20.51 -40.29 30.99
CA ASP A 35 -20.07 -41.66 30.66
C ASP A 35 -21.13 -42.64 30.11
N LYS A 36 -20.64 -43.34 29.10
CA LYS A 36 -21.18 -44.21 28.07
C LYS A 36 -22.06 -45.37 28.55
N GLY A 37 -22.98 -45.75 27.68
CA GLY A 37 -23.56 -47.09 27.66
C GLY A 37 -23.98 -47.56 26.26
N LYS A 38 -23.15 -48.45 25.68
CA LYS A 38 -23.51 -49.59 24.81
C LYS A 38 -23.94 -49.39 23.34
N LEU A 39 -23.01 -49.79 22.45
CA LEU A 39 -23.22 -50.57 21.21
C LEU A 39 -23.82 -51.98 21.53
N PRO A 40 -24.23 -52.87 20.57
CA PRO A 40 -23.86 -52.97 19.14
C PRO A 40 -24.98 -53.47 18.16
N SER A 41 -24.54 -53.77 16.93
CA SER A 41 -25.17 -54.57 15.85
C SER A 41 -26.26 -53.85 15.03
N GLY A 42 -26.20 -53.73 13.70
CA GLY A 42 -25.59 -54.56 12.66
C GLY A 42 -26.73 -55.27 11.94
N HIS A 43 -27.01 -54.90 10.68
CA HIS A 43 -27.51 -55.76 9.59
C HIS A 43 -27.68 -54.94 8.30
N GLN A 44 -27.33 -55.60 7.19
CA GLN A 44 -27.35 -55.16 5.80
C GLN A 44 -28.77 -55.17 5.18
N VAL A 45 -28.82 -54.81 3.89
CA VAL A 45 -29.83 -55.15 2.85
C VAL A 45 -30.97 -54.10 2.81
N SER A 46 -31.43 -53.50 1.69
CA SER A 46 -31.45 -53.82 0.26
C SER A 46 -31.95 -52.61 -0.55
N LEU A 47 -31.58 -52.55 -1.84
CA LEU A 47 -32.25 -51.79 -2.91
C LEU A 47 -33.69 -52.29 -3.20
N PRO A 48 -34.47 -51.51 -3.97
CA PRO A 48 -35.12 -52.10 -5.14
C PRO A 48 -34.98 -51.28 -6.44
N LYS A 49 -35.05 -52.02 -7.55
CA LYS A 49 -35.14 -51.60 -8.96
C LYS A 49 -36.60 -51.51 -9.42
N THR A 50 -36.84 -50.76 -10.51
CA THR A 50 -37.70 -51.08 -11.70
C THR A 50 -37.43 -49.97 -12.75
N GLU A 51 -36.87 -50.23 -13.95
CA GLU A 51 -37.48 -50.68 -15.24
C GLU A 51 -38.65 -49.77 -15.72
N ALA A 52 -38.78 -49.30 -16.98
CA ALA A 52 -38.45 -49.92 -18.28
C ALA A 52 -38.43 -48.94 -19.50
N THR A 53 -37.63 -49.31 -20.53
CA THR A 53 -37.90 -49.39 -22.00
C THR A 53 -38.25 -48.17 -22.88
N THR A 54 -37.40 -47.90 -23.91
CA THR A 54 -37.60 -48.02 -25.40
C THR A 54 -38.09 -46.73 -26.10
N SER A 55 -37.74 -46.31 -27.32
CA SER A 55 -36.71 -46.63 -28.34
C SER A 55 -36.94 -45.70 -29.56
N VAL A 56 -35.88 -45.02 -30.08
CA VAL A 56 -35.53 -44.82 -31.53
C VAL A 56 -36.40 -43.85 -32.40
N PRO A 57 -35.99 -43.26 -33.57
CA PRO A 57 -34.69 -43.06 -34.24
C PRO A 57 -34.35 -41.61 -34.73
N LYS A 58 -33.11 -41.48 -35.25
CA LYS A 58 -32.51 -40.45 -36.11
C LYS A 58 -33.16 -40.28 -37.51
N GLY A 59 -33.04 -39.07 -38.07
CA GLY A 59 -32.93 -38.73 -39.51
C GLY A 59 -32.32 -37.32 -39.63
N GLN A 60 -31.02 -37.18 -39.93
CA GLN A 60 -30.34 -36.94 -41.23
C GLN A 60 -30.47 -35.53 -41.86
N LEU A 61 -29.27 -34.92 -42.04
CA LEU A 61 -28.76 -33.89 -42.97
C LEU A 61 -29.55 -32.57 -43.15
N GLU A 62 -28.92 -31.39 -43.10
CA GLU A 62 -28.04 -30.87 -44.16
C GLU A 62 -27.01 -29.80 -43.73
N LYS A 63 -26.07 -29.54 -44.65
CA LYS A 63 -24.85 -28.72 -44.60
C LYS A 63 -25.07 -27.20 -44.69
N LYS A 64 -23.99 -26.47 -44.35
CA LYS A 64 -23.51 -25.10 -44.72
C LYS A 64 -23.42 -24.24 -43.46
N GLY A 65 -22.38 -23.46 -43.19
CA GLY A 65 -21.35 -22.83 -43.99
C GLY A 65 -20.94 -21.57 -43.21
N SER A 66 -19.69 -21.16 -43.31
CA SER A 66 -19.06 -20.03 -42.61
C SER A 66 -19.84 -18.71 -42.67
N ALA A 67 -19.82 -17.95 -41.57
CA ALA A 67 -19.90 -16.48 -41.56
C ALA A 67 -19.24 -16.03 -40.24
N GLU A 68 -18.00 -15.51 -40.26
CA GLU A 68 -17.74 -14.06 -40.38
C GLU A 68 -18.74 -13.22 -39.59
N GLU A 69 -18.41 -12.98 -38.32
CA GLU A 69 -19.12 -12.04 -37.47
C GLU A 69 -18.75 -10.62 -37.92
N LYS A 70 -19.60 -10.06 -38.77
CA LYS A 70 -19.51 -8.71 -39.32
C LYS A 70 -19.87 -7.68 -38.24
N CYS A 71 -18.97 -6.71 -38.01
CA CYS A 71 -19.32 -5.40 -37.47
C CYS A 71 -20.41 -4.75 -38.34
N VAL A 72 -21.54 -4.36 -37.74
CA VAL A 72 -22.61 -3.61 -38.39
C VAL A 72 -22.52 -2.13 -37.98
N PRO A 73 -22.60 -1.17 -38.92
CA PRO A 73 -22.47 0.26 -38.62
C PRO A 73 -23.77 0.86 -38.06
N ALA A 74 -23.62 1.97 -37.32
CA ALA A 74 -24.69 2.71 -36.65
C ALA A 74 -25.73 3.32 -37.61
N PRO A 75 -27.02 3.38 -37.21
CA PRO A 75 -28.00 4.26 -37.83
C PRO A 75 -28.36 5.48 -36.96
N SER A 76 -28.69 6.53 -37.70
CA SER A 76 -28.95 7.94 -37.39
C SER A 76 -30.27 8.28 -36.66
N GLU A 77 -30.19 9.35 -35.85
CA GLU A 77 -31.16 10.37 -35.41
C GLU A 77 -32.59 10.01 -34.87
N GLU A 78 -32.97 10.77 -33.81
CA GLU A 78 -34.17 10.68 -32.96
C GLU A 78 -35.53 10.94 -33.66
N PRO A 79 -36.66 10.70 -32.96
CA PRO A 79 -37.34 11.88 -32.37
C PRO A 79 -37.91 11.70 -30.94
N LYS A 80 -38.00 12.85 -30.27
CA LYS A 80 -38.50 13.10 -28.91
C LYS A 80 -39.97 12.72 -28.65
N ALA A 81 -40.21 12.37 -27.37
CA ALA A 81 -41.41 12.57 -26.52
C ALA A 81 -42.21 11.32 -26.08
N ARG A 82 -42.65 11.39 -24.80
CA ARG A 82 -43.57 10.53 -24.00
C ARG A 82 -42.85 9.52 -23.09
N ASN A 83 -43.22 9.30 -21.82
CA ASN A 83 -44.27 9.85 -20.96
C ASN A 83 -43.89 9.46 -19.51
N ALA A 84 -44.18 10.31 -18.54
CA ALA A 84 -44.11 9.96 -17.11
C ALA A 84 -45.29 9.04 -16.75
N ILE A 85 -45.23 7.77 -17.13
CA ILE A 85 -46.22 6.75 -16.76
C ILE A 85 -45.53 5.73 -15.83
N ASN A 86 -45.95 5.81 -14.57
CA ASN A 86 -46.02 4.74 -13.57
C ASN A 86 -44.73 3.99 -13.17
N ARG A 87 -43.86 4.67 -12.42
CA ARG A 87 -42.69 4.06 -11.75
C ARG A 87 -43.05 2.87 -10.86
N ASP A 88 -44.23 2.86 -10.24
CA ASP A 88 -44.66 1.78 -9.35
C ASP A 88 -45.07 0.52 -10.12
N ALA A 89 -45.64 0.66 -11.32
CA ALA A 89 -45.90 -0.46 -12.21
C ALA A 89 -44.61 -1.00 -12.85
N GLU A 90 -43.70 -0.12 -13.28
CA GLU A 90 -42.37 -0.53 -13.76
C GLU A 90 -41.58 -1.28 -12.68
N ARG A 91 -41.68 -0.83 -11.43
CA ARG A 91 -41.09 -1.49 -10.25
C ARG A 91 -41.69 -2.87 -9.99
N ALA A 92 -43.02 -2.99 -9.95
CA ALA A 92 -43.68 -4.28 -9.73
C ALA A 92 -43.34 -5.29 -10.83
N ILE A 93 -43.26 -4.84 -12.10
CA ILE A 93 -42.85 -5.66 -13.24
C ILE A 93 -41.37 -6.06 -13.13
N ALA A 94 -40.48 -5.15 -12.72
CA ALA A 94 -39.07 -5.45 -12.53
C ALA A 94 -38.83 -6.46 -11.40
N ASP A 95 -39.56 -6.34 -10.29
CA ASP A 95 -39.49 -7.25 -9.15
C ASP A 95 -40.04 -8.65 -9.50
N ASP A 96 -41.12 -8.74 -10.28
CA ASP A 96 -41.64 -10.03 -10.78
C ASP A 96 -40.72 -10.65 -11.84
N LEU A 97 -40.15 -9.84 -12.73
CA LEU A 97 -39.21 -10.30 -13.74
C LEU A 97 -37.92 -10.80 -13.09
N ALA A 98 -37.36 -10.10 -12.09
CA ALA A 98 -36.17 -10.54 -11.37
C ALA A 98 -36.37 -11.86 -10.60
N LYS A 99 -37.59 -12.16 -10.15
CA LYS A 99 -37.94 -13.44 -9.51
C LYS A 99 -38.14 -14.58 -10.50
N SER A 100 -38.30 -14.28 -11.80
CA SER A 100 -38.44 -15.29 -12.85
C SER A 100 -37.09 -15.86 -13.27
N HIS A 101 -37.06 -17.15 -13.61
CA HIS A 101 -35.84 -17.81 -14.09
C HIS A 101 -35.36 -17.14 -15.39
N GLY A 102 -34.22 -16.46 -15.34
CA GLY A 102 -33.65 -15.73 -16.48
C GLY A 102 -34.00 -14.24 -16.57
N GLY A 103 -34.89 -13.71 -15.73
CA GLY A 103 -35.28 -12.30 -15.81
C GLY A 103 -34.23 -11.30 -15.30
N GLU A 104 -33.33 -11.71 -14.42
CA GLU A 104 -32.14 -10.92 -14.05
C GLU A 104 -31.24 -10.63 -15.27
N TYR A 105 -31.14 -11.58 -16.21
CA TYR A 105 -30.34 -11.42 -17.44
C TYR A 105 -30.97 -10.42 -18.41
N LEU A 106 -32.28 -10.52 -18.65
CA LEU A 106 -33.03 -9.57 -19.49
C LEU A 106 -32.96 -8.14 -18.94
N LEU A 107 -33.00 -8.00 -17.61
CA LEU A 107 -32.88 -6.71 -16.95
C LEU A 107 -31.45 -6.16 -17.08
N ALA A 108 -30.44 -7.00 -16.87
CA ALA A 108 -29.05 -6.64 -17.07
C ALA A 108 -28.76 -6.22 -18.53
N GLU A 109 -29.37 -6.89 -19.52
CA GLU A 109 -29.25 -6.54 -20.94
C GLU A 109 -29.78 -5.13 -21.23
N LYS A 110 -31.00 -4.81 -20.77
CA LYS A 110 -31.58 -3.45 -20.91
C LYS A 110 -30.74 -2.37 -20.23
N ILE A 111 -30.22 -2.66 -19.03
CA ILE A 111 -29.30 -1.75 -18.34
C ILE A 111 -28.03 -1.56 -19.19
N THR A 112 -27.52 -2.64 -19.76
CA THR A 112 -26.33 -2.62 -20.63
C THR A 112 -26.55 -1.79 -21.87
N GLU A 113 -27.70 -1.88 -22.52
CA GLU A 113 -28.04 -1.00 -23.65
C GLU A 113 -28.06 0.47 -23.27
N SER A 114 -28.56 0.81 -22.07
CA SER A 114 -28.57 2.18 -21.55
C SER A 114 -27.15 2.70 -21.29
N VAL A 115 -26.32 1.90 -20.63
CA VAL A 115 -24.93 2.23 -20.30
C VAL A 115 -24.07 2.33 -21.56
N ALA A 116 -24.22 1.39 -22.50
CA ALA A 116 -23.39 1.31 -23.70
C ALA A 116 -23.56 2.49 -24.66
N LYS A 117 -24.61 3.31 -24.53
CA LYS A 117 -24.79 4.56 -25.30
C LYS A 117 -23.75 5.63 -24.98
N TYR A 118 -23.13 5.53 -23.80
CA TYR A 118 -22.15 6.50 -23.32
C TYR A 118 -20.71 6.00 -23.48
N ILE A 119 -20.51 4.72 -23.78
CA ILE A 119 -19.18 4.15 -23.99
C ILE A 119 -18.88 4.22 -25.48
N ASN A 120 -18.07 5.21 -25.89
CA ASN A 120 -17.82 5.49 -27.30
C ASN A 120 -16.48 4.96 -27.82
N SER A 121 -15.63 4.42 -26.93
CA SER A 121 -14.30 3.91 -27.27
C SER A 121 -13.95 2.67 -26.46
N GLN A 122 -12.98 1.91 -26.98
CA GLN A 122 -12.42 0.76 -26.27
C GLN A 122 -11.74 1.21 -24.96
N GLU A 123 -11.09 2.37 -24.97
CA GLU A 123 -10.47 2.98 -23.79
C GLU A 123 -11.51 3.29 -22.71
N SER A 124 -12.63 3.94 -23.08
CA SER A 124 -13.75 4.22 -22.17
C SER A 124 -14.36 2.93 -21.63
N ALA A 125 -14.46 1.87 -22.46
CA ALA A 125 -14.97 0.57 -22.02
C ALA A 125 -14.04 -0.08 -20.98
N ILE A 126 -12.73 -0.09 -21.23
CA ILE A 126 -11.72 -0.60 -20.29
C ILE A 126 -11.79 0.19 -18.99
N GLU A 127 -11.77 1.52 -19.06
CA GLU A 127 -11.78 2.39 -17.89
C GLU A 127 -13.04 2.18 -17.03
N PHE A 128 -14.22 2.12 -17.66
CA PHE A 128 -15.47 1.80 -16.97
C PHE A 128 -15.40 0.45 -16.24
N VAL A 129 -14.93 -0.60 -16.93
CA VAL A 129 -14.80 -1.94 -16.35
C VAL A 129 -13.82 -1.94 -15.17
N LEU A 130 -12.65 -1.29 -15.30
CA LEU A 130 -11.68 -1.22 -14.21
C LEU A 130 -12.26 -0.52 -12.97
N GLN A 131 -13.02 0.56 -13.14
CA GLN A 131 -13.65 1.25 -12.01
C GLN A 131 -14.72 0.40 -11.31
N GLU A 132 -15.55 -0.32 -12.07
CA GLU A 132 -16.55 -1.23 -11.49
C GLU A 132 -15.90 -2.44 -10.80
N LEU A 133 -14.81 -3.00 -11.35
CA LEU A 133 -14.06 -4.09 -10.71
C LEU A 133 -13.36 -3.63 -9.42
N ASP A 134 -12.82 -2.41 -9.37
CA ASP A 134 -12.27 -1.83 -8.15
C ASP A 134 -13.34 -1.66 -7.06
N GLY A 135 -14.56 -1.26 -7.46
CA GLY A 135 -15.73 -1.22 -6.57
C GLY A 135 -16.10 -2.61 -6.06
N ALA A 136 -16.25 -3.58 -6.96
CA ALA A 136 -16.58 -4.97 -6.63
C ALA A 136 -15.54 -5.62 -5.72
N SER A 137 -14.25 -5.29 -5.90
CA SER A 137 -13.14 -5.79 -5.07
C SER A 137 -13.25 -5.40 -3.59
N LYS A 138 -14.01 -4.34 -3.29
CA LYS A 138 -14.27 -3.82 -1.93
C LYS A 138 -15.64 -4.23 -1.40
N GLY A 139 -16.43 -4.95 -2.20
CA GLY A 139 -17.78 -5.39 -1.86
C GLY A 139 -17.85 -6.78 -1.22
N SER A 140 -19.01 -7.41 -1.34
CA SER A 140 -19.29 -8.76 -0.82
C SER A 140 -18.35 -9.84 -1.39
N ASP A 141 -18.24 -10.96 -0.68
CA ASP A 141 -17.41 -12.11 -1.10
C ASP A 141 -17.81 -12.64 -2.49
N GLU A 142 -19.11 -12.59 -2.79
CA GLU A 142 -19.67 -12.95 -4.10
C GLU A 142 -19.18 -11.98 -5.19
N ALA A 143 -19.22 -10.66 -4.93
CA ALA A 143 -18.73 -9.65 -5.86
C ALA A 143 -17.22 -9.78 -6.12
N ARG A 144 -16.42 -10.02 -5.06
CA ARG A 144 -14.97 -10.23 -5.20
C ARG A 144 -14.65 -11.47 -6.01
N THR A 145 -15.38 -12.57 -5.78
CA THR A 145 -15.17 -13.83 -6.51
C THR A 145 -15.57 -13.69 -7.97
N PHE A 146 -16.70 -13.04 -8.25
CA PHE A 146 -17.15 -12.78 -9.61
C PHE A 146 -16.18 -11.88 -10.37
N ALA A 147 -15.72 -10.78 -9.76
CA ALA A 147 -14.74 -9.87 -10.36
C ALA A 147 -13.46 -10.61 -10.81
N LYS A 148 -12.95 -11.53 -9.97
CA LYS A 148 -11.78 -12.35 -10.29
C LYS A 148 -12.01 -13.32 -11.45
N SER A 149 -13.25 -13.68 -11.76
CA SER A 149 -13.59 -14.58 -12.86
C SER A 149 -13.63 -13.90 -14.24
N LEU A 150 -13.60 -12.56 -14.29
CA LEU A 150 -13.84 -11.79 -15.52
C LEU A 150 -12.61 -11.58 -16.42
N GLY A 151 -11.46 -12.19 -16.10
CA GLY A 151 -10.26 -12.15 -16.96
C GLY A 151 -9.38 -10.90 -16.81
N PHE A 152 -9.53 -10.19 -15.69
CA PHE A 152 -8.70 -9.04 -15.31
C PHE A 152 -7.87 -9.37 -14.07
N LEU A 153 -6.62 -8.92 -14.04
CA LEU A 153 -5.74 -9.08 -12.88
C LEU A 153 -6.08 -8.04 -11.82
N GLU A 154 -5.93 -8.40 -10.55
CA GLU A 154 -6.28 -7.52 -9.43
C GLU A 154 -5.53 -6.17 -9.45
N GLY A 155 -4.27 -6.19 -9.88
CA GLY A 155 -3.48 -4.96 -10.03
C GLY A 155 -3.95 -4.03 -11.17
N GLU A 156 -4.71 -4.51 -12.16
CA GLU A 156 -5.21 -3.68 -13.26
C GLU A 156 -6.28 -2.69 -12.77
N TYR A 157 -7.13 -3.14 -11.86
CA TYR A 157 -8.24 -2.33 -11.34
C TYR A 157 -7.99 -1.76 -9.95
N ALA A 158 -6.95 -2.20 -9.23
CA ALA A 158 -6.67 -1.69 -7.89
C ALA A 158 -6.51 -0.16 -7.86
N GLY A 159 -7.45 0.53 -7.19
CA GLY A 159 -7.45 1.99 -7.09
C GLY A 159 -7.97 2.73 -8.32
N ALA A 160 -8.53 2.03 -9.32
CA ALA A 160 -9.10 2.65 -10.51
C ALA A 160 -10.19 3.69 -10.18
N LEU A 161 -10.96 3.52 -9.11
CA LEU A 161 -11.98 4.50 -8.67
C LEU A 161 -11.38 5.85 -8.24
N ARG A 162 -10.08 5.93 -7.95
CA ARG A 162 -9.41 7.18 -7.57
C ARG A 162 -8.94 7.97 -8.79
N LYS A 163 -8.85 7.34 -9.97
CA LYS A 163 -8.45 8.01 -11.20
C LYS A 163 -9.60 8.90 -11.68
N GLN A 164 -9.26 10.04 -12.28
CA GLN A 164 -10.26 10.93 -12.85
C GLN A 164 -10.86 10.27 -14.08
N ALA A 165 -12.17 10.02 -14.05
CA ALA A 165 -12.91 9.46 -15.16
C ALA A 165 -13.05 10.47 -16.31
N ASN A 166 -13.02 9.99 -17.54
CA ASN A 166 -13.46 10.77 -18.68
C ASN A 166 -15.00 10.95 -18.70
N GLU A 167 -15.50 11.87 -19.52
CA GLU A 167 -16.94 12.21 -19.58
C GLU A 167 -17.83 11.03 -19.99
N ASP A 168 -17.38 10.20 -20.95
CA ASP A 168 -18.07 8.98 -21.37
C ASP A 168 -18.29 8.02 -20.19
N VAL A 169 -17.22 7.78 -19.41
CA VAL A 169 -17.23 6.86 -18.26
C VAL A 169 -18.08 7.43 -17.12
N GLU A 170 -18.00 8.73 -16.85
CA GLU A 170 -18.84 9.37 -15.84
C GLU A 170 -20.32 9.28 -16.21
N ASN A 171 -20.67 9.52 -17.48
CA ASN A 171 -22.04 9.37 -17.98
C ASN A 171 -22.51 7.91 -17.94
N ALA A 172 -21.65 6.95 -18.30
CA ALA A 172 -21.94 5.51 -18.22
C ALA A 172 -22.19 5.07 -16.77
N GLN A 173 -21.40 5.55 -15.81
CA GLN A 173 -21.59 5.28 -14.39
C GLN A 173 -22.89 5.89 -13.86
N GLN A 174 -23.21 7.12 -14.27
CA GLN A 174 -24.47 7.76 -13.90
C GLN A 174 -25.66 7.00 -14.49
N ALA A 175 -25.57 6.54 -15.73
CA ALA A 175 -26.61 5.72 -16.36
C ALA A 175 -26.81 4.41 -15.61
N LEU A 176 -25.73 3.70 -15.27
CA LEU A 176 -25.78 2.47 -14.49
C LEU A 176 -26.45 2.72 -13.12
N LEU A 177 -26.01 3.76 -12.41
CA LEU A 177 -26.55 4.13 -11.11
C LEU A 177 -28.03 4.48 -11.18
N LYS A 178 -28.43 5.29 -12.18
CA LYS A 178 -29.82 5.73 -12.35
C LYS A 178 -30.72 4.55 -12.68
N SER A 179 -30.25 3.63 -13.53
CA SER A 179 -30.96 2.38 -13.82
C SER A 179 -31.09 1.51 -12.58
N SER A 180 -30.03 1.36 -11.77
CA SER A 180 -30.08 0.59 -10.52
C SER A 180 -31.02 1.20 -9.46
N ILE A 181 -31.01 2.53 -9.29
CA ILE A 181 -31.89 3.23 -8.33
C ILE A 181 -33.36 3.14 -8.75
N SER A 182 -33.66 3.35 -10.04
CA SER A 182 -35.04 3.29 -10.55
C SER A 182 -35.71 1.94 -10.32
N LEU A 183 -34.92 0.86 -10.21
CA LEU A 183 -35.43 -0.49 -10.02
C LEU A 183 -35.76 -0.81 -8.55
N SER A 184 -35.29 -0.01 -7.57
CA SER A 184 -35.60 -0.18 -6.12
C SER A 184 -35.46 -1.62 -5.60
N VAL A 185 -34.51 -2.37 -6.17
CA VAL A 185 -34.25 -3.79 -5.92
C VAL A 185 -33.32 -3.98 -4.72
N SER A 186 -33.27 -5.21 -4.18
CA SER A 186 -32.40 -5.51 -3.04
C SER A 186 -30.92 -5.18 -3.33
N PRO A 187 -30.10 -4.88 -2.31
CA PRO A 187 -28.67 -4.61 -2.50
C PRO A 187 -27.93 -5.77 -3.20
N GLU A 188 -28.32 -7.01 -2.93
CA GLU A 188 -27.73 -8.22 -3.51
C GLU A 188 -28.05 -8.31 -5.01
N LEU A 189 -29.31 -8.06 -5.39
CA LEU A 189 -29.72 -8.06 -6.78
C LEU A 189 -29.10 -6.89 -7.54
N THR A 190 -28.98 -5.71 -6.91
CA THR A 190 -28.29 -4.55 -7.48
C THR A 190 -26.82 -4.88 -7.79
N THR A 191 -26.14 -5.53 -6.85
CA THR A 191 -24.76 -5.98 -7.04
C THR A 191 -24.64 -6.96 -8.20
N ARG A 192 -25.54 -7.96 -8.28
CA ARG A 192 -25.56 -8.93 -9.38
C ARG A 192 -25.82 -8.27 -10.74
N LEU A 193 -26.79 -7.37 -10.84
CA LEU A 193 -27.09 -6.65 -12.09
C LEU A 193 -25.91 -5.79 -12.56
N ARG A 194 -25.19 -5.13 -11.65
CA ARG A 194 -23.97 -4.38 -11.99
C ARG A 194 -22.86 -5.30 -12.50
N LEU A 195 -22.63 -6.43 -11.84
CA LEU A 195 -21.62 -7.40 -12.28
C LEU A 195 -21.96 -8.03 -13.64
N PHE A 196 -23.25 -8.32 -13.90
CA PHE A 196 -23.69 -8.74 -15.23
C PHE A 196 -23.53 -7.65 -16.28
N ASN A 197 -23.81 -6.38 -15.94
CA ASN A 197 -23.54 -5.27 -16.84
C ASN A 197 -22.05 -5.17 -17.21
N VAL A 198 -21.15 -5.28 -16.23
CA VAL A 198 -19.71 -5.30 -16.45
C VAL A 198 -19.31 -6.46 -17.37
N LYS A 199 -19.83 -7.67 -17.11
CA LYS A 199 -19.62 -8.84 -17.97
C LYS A 199 -20.07 -8.58 -19.41
N ASN A 200 -21.27 -8.04 -19.60
CA ASN A 200 -21.82 -7.76 -20.92
C ASN A 200 -21.01 -6.68 -21.67
N ILE A 201 -20.51 -5.65 -20.97
CA ILE A 201 -19.61 -4.64 -21.57
C ILE A 201 -18.27 -5.28 -21.99
N ILE A 202 -17.70 -6.18 -21.17
CA ILE A 202 -16.49 -6.94 -21.51
C ILE A 202 -16.70 -7.76 -22.79
N GLU A 203 -17.83 -8.46 -22.90
CA GLU A 203 -18.19 -9.28 -24.06
C GLU A 203 -18.43 -8.41 -25.31
N LYS A 204 -19.24 -7.35 -25.19
CA LYS A 204 -19.58 -6.44 -26.30
C LYS A 204 -18.35 -5.77 -26.92
N TRP A 205 -17.36 -5.42 -26.11
CA TRP A 205 -16.12 -4.79 -26.56
C TRP A 205 -14.97 -5.77 -26.74
N CYS A 206 -15.22 -7.08 -26.61
CA CYS A 206 -14.21 -8.14 -26.73
C CYS A 206 -12.95 -7.88 -25.89
N LEU A 207 -13.11 -7.32 -24.67
CA LEU A 207 -11.97 -6.79 -23.89
C LEU A 207 -10.97 -7.87 -23.43
N ASN A 208 -11.39 -9.14 -23.47
CA ASN A 208 -10.55 -10.31 -23.18
C ASN A 208 -9.97 -10.97 -24.44
N SER A 209 -10.19 -10.40 -25.64
CA SER A 209 -9.52 -10.86 -26.85
C SER A 209 -8.00 -10.78 -26.69
N PRO A 210 -7.23 -11.70 -27.27
CA PRO A 210 -5.77 -11.74 -27.08
C PRO A 210 -5.07 -10.41 -27.39
N GLU A 211 -5.49 -9.73 -28.46
CA GLU A 211 -4.92 -8.45 -28.89
C GLU A 211 -5.20 -7.32 -27.89
N ILE A 212 -6.46 -7.20 -27.43
CA ILE A 212 -6.86 -6.15 -26.48
C ILE A 212 -6.26 -6.41 -25.10
N LYS A 213 -6.32 -7.66 -24.61
CA LYS A 213 -5.68 -8.07 -23.35
C LYS A 213 -4.18 -7.76 -23.38
N LYS A 214 -3.47 -8.14 -24.45
CA LYS A 214 -2.04 -7.83 -24.64
C LYS A 214 -1.76 -6.33 -24.52
N ASN A 215 -2.48 -5.50 -25.26
CA ASN A 215 -2.27 -4.04 -25.27
C ASN A 215 -2.58 -3.41 -23.90
N ARG A 216 -3.65 -3.88 -23.24
CA ARG A 216 -4.05 -3.45 -21.89
C ARG A 216 -2.97 -3.79 -20.86
N LEU A 217 -2.43 -5.01 -20.88
CA LEU A 217 -1.36 -5.43 -19.96
C LEU A 217 -0.04 -4.69 -20.22
N LEU A 218 0.32 -4.43 -21.48
CA LEU A 218 1.48 -3.58 -21.82
C LEU A 218 1.30 -2.15 -21.31
N LYS A 219 0.11 -1.58 -21.47
CA LYS A 219 -0.23 -0.26 -20.91
C LYS A 219 -0.14 -0.24 -19.39
N ALA A 220 -0.66 -1.27 -18.71
CA ALA A 220 -0.55 -1.39 -17.26
C ALA A 220 0.91 -1.46 -16.79
N LEU A 221 1.75 -2.24 -17.48
CA LEU A 221 3.18 -2.34 -17.19
C LEU A 221 3.90 -1.00 -17.39
N ARG A 222 3.54 -0.28 -18.45
CA ARG A 222 4.05 1.07 -18.72
C ARG A 222 3.66 2.06 -17.64
N GLU A 223 2.38 2.10 -17.23
CA GLU A 223 1.89 3.01 -16.19
C GLU A 223 2.67 2.82 -14.88
N ILE A 224 2.84 1.58 -14.42
CA ILE A 224 3.58 1.30 -13.18
C ILE A 224 5.08 1.58 -13.31
N ALA A 225 5.66 1.42 -14.50
CA ALA A 225 7.06 1.75 -14.77
C ALA A 225 7.33 3.26 -14.78
N LEU A 226 6.39 4.06 -15.30
CA LEU A 226 6.45 5.52 -15.22
C LEU A 226 6.09 6.05 -13.83
N ASP A 227 5.34 5.28 -13.06
CA ASP A 227 4.99 5.62 -11.69
C ASP A 227 6.11 5.32 -10.68
N ASP A 228 7.17 4.59 -11.02
CA ASP A 228 8.28 4.33 -10.10
C ASP A 228 9.61 4.22 -10.85
N VAL A 229 10.44 5.24 -10.67
CA VAL A 229 11.79 5.40 -11.24
C VAL A 229 12.70 4.18 -11.05
N ASN A 230 12.48 3.40 -9.97
CA ASN A 230 13.30 2.25 -9.62
C ASN A 230 12.67 0.91 -10.01
N LEU A 231 11.44 0.87 -10.55
CA LEU A 231 10.77 -0.37 -10.90
C LEU A 231 11.52 -1.12 -12.01
N VAL A 232 11.84 -0.45 -13.11
CA VAL A 232 12.51 -1.07 -14.26
C VAL A 232 13.90 -1.59 -13.89
N PRO A 233 14.79 -0.82 -13.22
CA PRO A 233 16.07 -1.34 -12.73
C PRO A 233 15.92 -2.54 -11.77
N SER A 234 14.83 -2.59 -11.00
CA SER A 234 14.54 -3.73 -10.11
C SER A 234 14.07 -4.99 -10.85
N LEU A 235 13.52 -4.85 -12.06
CA LEU A 235 13.09 -5.95 -12.91
C LEU A 235 14.25 -6.44 -13.81
N ASP A 236 15.05 -5.53 -14.34
CA ASP A 236 16.23 -5.80 -15.14
C ASP A 236 17.28 -4.69 -14.93
N ALA A 237 18.34 -5.02 -14.17
CA ALA A 237 19.41 -4.09 -13.81
C ALA A 237 20.23 -3.57 -15.02
N SER A 238 20.10 -4.20 -16.19
CA SER A 238 20.76 -3.75 -17.42
C SER A 238 20.00 -2.63 -18.14
N LEU A 239 18.75 -2.38 -17.75
CA LEU A 239 17.93 -1.32 -18.33
C LEU A 239 18.14 0.02 -17.58
N PRO A 240 18.24 1.14 -18.31
CA PRO A 240 18.41 2.45 -17.70
C PRO A 240 17.15 2.90 -16.95
N ILE A 241 17.37 3.87 -16.06
CA ILE A 241 16.29 4.58 -15.35
C ILE A 241 15.50 5.43 -16.36
N ILE A 242 14.17 5.40 -16.26
CA ILE A 242 13.29 6.25 -17.05
C ILE A 242 13.26 7.64 -16.43
N LYS A 243 13.82 8.64 -17.12
CA LYS A 243 13.93 10.02 -16.57
C LYS A 243 12.59 10.69 -16.26
N THR A 244 11.54 10.34 -16.99
CA THR A 244 10.19 10.88 -16.79
C THR A 244 9.43 10.16 -15.67
N ALA A 245 9.98 9.07 -15.12
CA ALA A 245 9.30 8.32 -14.09
C ALA A 245 9.32 9.05 -12.75
N SER A 246 8.19 9.01 -12.05
CA SER A 246 8.06 9.64 -10.74
C SER A 246 8.79 8.85 -9.65
N ILE A 247 9.31 9.58 -8.66
CA ILE A 247 9.90 9.00 -7.46
C ILE A 247 8.73 8.65 -6.52
N LYS A 248 8.44 7.36 -6.33
CA LYS A 248 7.36 6.88 -5.43
C LYS A 248 7.87 5.94 -4.33
N HIS A 249 7.15 5.95 -3.21
CA HIS A 249 7.36 5.17 -1.98
C HIS A 249 7.54 3.65 -2.22
N ILE A 250 8.38 2.97 -1.39
CA ILE A 250 8.66 1.52 -1.51
C ILE A 250 7.44 0.63 -1.23
N SER A 251 6.47 1.09 -0.43
CA SER A 251 5.23 0.31 -0.17
C SER A 251 4.41 0.11 -1.46
N ASN A 252 4.41 1.11 -2.34
CA ASN A 252 3.85 1.01 -3.67
C ASN A 252 4.80 0.28 -4.62
N ARG A 253 6.13 0.43 -4.47
CA ARG A 253 7.15 -0.30 -5.24
C ARG A 253 7.01 -1.81 -5.12
N ASN A 254 6.88 -2.37 -3.92
CA ASN A 254 6.76 -3.81 -3.73
C ASN A 254 5.48 -4.36 -4.39
N LYS A 255 4.36 -3.65 -4.24
CA LYS A 255 3.10 -3.99 -4.92
C LYS A 255 3.23 -3.88 -6.43
N ASN A 256 3.85 -2.81 -6.93
CA ASN A 256 4.12 -2.60 -8.34
C ASN A 256 5.09 -3.66 -8.89
N LEU A 257 6.07 -4.11 -8.11
CA LEU A 257 7.03 -5.14 -8.49
C LEU A 257 6.36 -6.50 -8.58
N ASP A 258 5.53 -6.86 -7.59
CA ASP A 258 4.76 -8.11 -7.62
C ASP A 258 3.74 -8.11 -8.76
N PHE A 259 3.08 -6.98 -9.00
CA PHE A 259 2.18 -6.82 -10.12
C PHE A 259 2.94 -6.85 -11.46
N ALA A 260 4.08 -6.17 -11.59
CA ALA A 260 4.93 -6.20 -12.78
C ALA A 260 5.42 -7.62 -13.09
N LYS A 261 5.84 -8.40 -12.09
CA LYS A 261 6.20 -9.82 -12.28
C LYS A 261 5.02 -10.64 -12.79
N THR A 262 3.81 -10.37 -12.30
CA THR A 262 2.58 -11.01 -12.77
C THR A 262 2.29 -10.63 -14.23
N LEU A 263 2.39 -9.35 -14.57
CA LEU A 263 2.23 -8.84 -15.94
C LEU A 263 3.24 -9.47 -16.90
N LEU A 264 4.52 -9.52 -16.52
CA LEU A 264 5.57 -10.13 -17.33
C LEU A 264 5.33 -11.62 -17.55
N THR A 265 4.79 -12.32 -16.56
CA THR A 265 4.46 -13.75 -16.68
C THR A 265 3.31 -13.97 -17.68
N GLU A 266 2.24 -13.19 -17.59
CA GLU A 266 1.10 -13.24 -18.52
C GLU A 266 1.50 -12.82 -19.95
N LEU A 267 2.27 -11.74 -20.08
CA LEU A 267 2.74 -11.23 -21.37
C LEU A 267 3.74 -12.17 -22.03
N ARG A 268 4.60 -12.85 -21.27
CA ARG A 268 5.53 -13.85 -21.80
C ARG A 268 4.81 -15.01 -22.48
N GLN A 269 3.70 -15.48 -21.89
CA GLN A 269 2.91 -16.57 -22.47
C GLN A 269 2.26 -16.18 -23.80
N SER A 270 1.86 -14.91 -23.96
CA SER A 270 1.18 -14.43 -25.17
C SER A 270 2.12 -13.92 -26.26
N LEU A 271 3.23 -13.26 -25.89
CA LEU A 271 4.16 -12.63 -26.83
C LEU A 271 5.33 -13.51 -27.26
N ASN A 272 5.60 -14.62 -26.54
CA ASN A 272 6.79 -15.45 -26.72
C ASN A 272 8.10 -14.63 -26.73
N LYS A 273 8.18 -13.63 -25.85
CA LYS A 273 9.32 -12.71 -25.70
C LYS A 273 9.92 -12.82 -24.30
N SER A 274 11.20 -12.48 -24.18
CA SER A 274 11.86 -12.38 -22.87
C SER A 274 11.27 -11.23 -22.04
N PRO A 275 11.37 -11.28 -20.70
CA PRO A 275 10.91 -10.18 -19.84
C PRO A 275 11.51 -8.83 -20.25
N ARG A 276 12.80 -8.81 -20.64
CA ARG A 276 13.48 -7.61 -21.12
C ARG A 276 12.85 -7.03 -22.37
N GLU A 277 12.60 -7.85 -23.39
CA GLU A 277 11.93 -7.41 -24.62
C GLU A 277 10.52 -6.88 -24.35
N ILE A 278 9.80 -7.47 -23.39
CA ILE A 278 8.46 -7.02 -23.01
C ILE A 278 8.52 -5.64 -22.33
N ILE A 279 9.49 -5.42 -21.44
CA ILE A 279 9.70 -4.11 -20.81
C ILE A 279 10.00 -3.04 -21.87
N LEU A 280 10.88 -3.35 -22.82
CA LEU A 280 11.21 -2.43 -23.92
C LEU A 280 10.02 -2.15 -24.85
N LEU A 281 9.14 -3.13 -25.07
CA LEU A 281 7.88 -2.92 -25.81
C LEU A 281 6.89 -2.04 -25.05
N ALA A 282 6.83 -2.16 -23.72
CA ALA A 282 5.94 -1.35 -22.90
C ALA A 282 6.46 0.10 -22.72
N VAL A 283 7.79 0.27 -22.66
CA VAL A 283 8.45 1.55 -22.41
C VAL A 283 9.50 1.82 -23.50
N PRO A 284 9.08 2.21 -24.71
CA PRO A 284 9.99 2.51 -25.82
C PRO A 284 10.98 3.66 -25.54
N GLU A 285 10.69 4.57 -24.60
CA GLU A 285 11.59 5.66 -24.19
C GLU A 285 12.95 5.17 -23.71
N ILE A 286 13.00 3.93 -23.20
CA ILE A 286 14.24 3.27 -22.78
C ILE A 286 15.19 3.10 -23.97
N LEU A 287 14.67 2.87 -25.18
CA LEU A 287 15.47 2.71 -26.40
C LEU A 287 15.99 4.05 -26.92
N GLU A 288 15.20 5.11 -26.84
CA GLU A 288 15.62 6.47 -27.25
C GLU A 288 16.81 6.98 -26.40
N ASP A 289 16.82 6.66 -25.10
CA ASP A 289 17.95 6.94 -24.19
C ASP A 289 19.17 6.02 -24.44
N TYR A 290 19.01 4.90 -25.15
CA TYR A 290 20.08 3.96 -25.52
C TYR A 290 20.75 4.36 -26.84
N GLU A 291 19.97 4.75 -27.85
CA GLU A 291 20.47 5.18 -29.17
C GLU A 291 21.16 6.55 -29.13
N SER A 292 20.68 7.46 -28.28
CA SER A 292 21.34 8.75 -28.02
C SER A 292 22.71 8.63 -27.34
N ARG A 293 22.96 7.55 -26.59
CA ARG A 293 24.27 7.24 -25.98
C ARG A 293 25.25 6.59 -26.95
N GLN A 294 24.77 5.90 -27.98
CA GLN A 294 25.65 5.29 -28.99
C GLN A 294 26.06 6.26 -30.11
N THR A 295 25.34 7.36 -30.28
CA THR A 295 25.59 8.36 -31.34
C THR A 295 26.55 9.48 -30.93
N ASN A 296 27.02 9.51 -29.67
CA ASN A 296 28.03 10.47 -29.21
C ASN A 296 29.25 9.72 -28.61
N PRO A 297 30.24 9.35 -29.43
CA PRO A 297 31.35 8.52 -28.99
C PRO A 297 32.52 9.38 -28.49
N GLU A 298 32.48 9.82 -27.23
CA GLU A 298 33.73 10.13 -26.52
C GLU A 298 34.24 8.86 -25.81
N SER A 299 34.93 8.06 -26.63
CA SER A 299 35.97 7.05 -26.33
C SER A 299 35.82 6.18 -25.07
N PRO A 300 35.38 4.91 -25.23
CA PRO A 300 35.70 3.81 -24.33
C PRO A 300 36.96 3.08 -24.82
N GLU A 301 37.87 2.72 -23.91
CA GLU A 301 38.58 1.42 -23.90
C GLU A 301 39.74 1.40 -22.89
N LYS A 302 39.52 0.73 -21.76
CA LYS A 302 40.27 -0.47 -21.32
C LYS A 302 40.08 -0.70 -19.82
N SER A 303 39.13 -1.59 -19.50
CA SER A 303 39.40 -2.74 -18.63
C SER A 303 38.13 -3.55 -18.48
N VAL A 304 38.00 -4.56 -19.33
CA VAL A 304 37.10 -5.69 -19.09
C VAL A 304 37.73 -6.55 -17.98
N GLN A 305 36.88 -6.90 -17.00
CA GLN A 305 37.02 -7.91 -15.94
C GLN A 305 37.80 -7.55 -14.66
N LYS A 306 37.02 -7.09 -13.67
CA LYS A 306 36.66 -7.95 -12.54
C LYS A 306 35.25 -7.59 -12.08
N ALA A 307 34.35 -8.57 -12.08
CA ALA A 307 33.02 -8.41 -11.52
C ALA A 307 33.13 -7.99 -10.04
N GLN A 308 32.79 -6.74 -9.75
CA GLN A 308 32.52 -6.25 -8.41
C GLN A 308 30.99 -6.25 -8.21
N LYS A 309 30.58 -6.72 -7.04
CA LYS A 309 29.20 -7.00 -6.61
C LYS A 309 28.23 -5.84 -6.90
N PRO A 310 26.96 -6.14 -7.26
CA PRO A 310 25.90 -5.13 -7.41
C PRO A 310 25.53 -4.39 -6.11
N GLU A 311 26.04 -4.81 -4.95
CA GLU A 311 25.76 -4.23 -3.63
C GLU A 311 26.28 -2.79 -3.48
N ALA A 312 27.50 -2.47 -3.95
CA ALA A 312 28.11 -1.15 -3.72
C ALA A 312 27.40 -0.01 -4.48
N THR A 313 26.90 -0.27 -5.69
CA THR A 313 26.14 0.73 -6.46
C THR A 313 24.77 1.00 -5.84
N ILE A 314 24.16 -0.02 -5.24
CA ILE A 314 22.88 0.08 -4.54
C ILE A 314 23.04 0.83 -3.21
N GLU A 315 24.13 0.57 -2.48
CA GLU A 315 24.47 1.23 -1.21
C GLU A 315 24.69 2.73 -1.41
N LEU A 316 25.47 3.13 -2.41
CA LEU A 316 25.69 4.54 -2.78
C LEU A 316 24.40 5.25 -3.23
N ALA A 317 23.50 4.54 -3.91
CA ALA A 317 22.19 5.09 -4.30
C ALA A 317 21.29 5.31 -3.07
N TYR A 318 21.27 4.36 -2.12
CA TYR A 318 20.52 4.51 -0.88
C TYR A 318 21.04 5.64 0.01
N GLU A 319 22.36 5.78 0.13
CA GLU A 319 22.99 6.89 0.85
C GLU A 319 22.58 8.25 0.24
N SER A 320 22.59 8.34 -1.09
CA SER A 320 22.17 9.53 -1.83
C SER A 320 20.68 9.85 -1.62
N ASP A 321 19.81 8.83 -1.61
CA ASP A 321 18.36 9.00 -1.40
C ASP A 321 18.04 9.45 0.03
N ILE A 322 18.67 8.82 1.03
CA ILE A 322 18.50 9.20 2.45
C ILE A 322 18.97 10.63 2.67
N LYS A 323 20.15 10.98 2.16
CA LYS A 323 20.70 12.33 2.28
C LYS A 323 19.75 13.37 1.66
N SER A 324 19.28 13.12 0.44
CA SER A 324 18.35 14.02 -0.26
C SER A 324 17.06 14.22 0.54
N PHE A 325 16.49 13.14 1.07
CA PHE A 325 15.28 13.22 1.91
C PHE A 325 15.49 14.04 3.19
N VAL A 326 16.62 13.81 3.87
CA VAL A 326 16.99 14.51 5.11
C VAL A 326 17.21 16.01 4.84
N GLU A 327 17.77 16.36 3.68
CA GLU A 327 17.97 17.73 3.23
C GLU A 327 16.66 18.41 2.82
N GLU A 328 15.83 17.77 2.00
CA GLU A 328 14.54 18.30 1.54
C GLU A 328 13.57 18.57 2.70
N ARG A 329 13.52 17.68 3.69
CA ARG A 329 12.71 17.88 4.90
C ARG A 329 13.30 18.87 5.89
N GLU A 330 14.50 19.37 5.62
CA GLU A 330 15.25 20.25 6.52
C GLU A 330 15.42 19.64 7.92
N ILE A 331 15.68 18.32 7.99
CA ILE A 331 15.92 17.66 9.28
C ILE A 331 17.19 18.24 9.89
N PRO A 332 17.12 18.82 11.11
CA PRO A 332 18.24 19.60 11.62
C PRO A 332 19.33 18.73 12.28
N TYR A 333 18.93 17.68 13.01
CA TYR A 333 19.83 16.81 13.79
C TYR A 333 19.08 15.60 14.35
N LEU A 334 19.84 14.60 14.81
CA LEU A 334 19.37 13.54 15.70
C LEU A 334 19.53 13.95 17.16
N VAL A 335 18.73 13.34 18.03
CA VAL A 335 18.74 13.59 19.48
C VAL A 335 18.85 12.28 20.24
N HIS A 336 19.77 12.21 21.20
CA HIS A 336 19.88 11.09 22.13
C HIS A 336 19.89 11.59 23.57
N PHE A 337 19.04 11.06 24.45
CA PHE A 337 19.10 11.39 25.88
C PHE A 337 19.87 10.31 26.65
N THR A 338 20.68 10.74 27.61
CA THR A 338 21.54 9.86 28.40
C THR A 338 21.73 10.34 29.84
N ASP A 339 22.12 9.44 30.73
CA ASP A 339 22.56 9.79 32.08
C ASP A 339 23.83 10.64 32.01
N PHE A 340 23.86 11.74 32.78
CA PHE A 340 25.01 12.65 32.86
C PHE A 340 26.33 11.92 33.12
N ARG A 341 26.31 10.83 33.88
CA ARG A 341 27.51 10.06 34.24
C ARG A 341 28.14 9.32 33.06
N ASN A 342 27.40 9.12 31.96
CA ASN A 342 27.93 8.52 30.74
C ASN A 342 28.73 9.51 29.89
N LEU A 343 28.63 10.82 30.14
CA LEU A 343 29.26 11.85 29.31
C LEU A 343 30.79 11.68 29.18
N PRO A 344 31.57 11.31 30.20
CA PRO A 344 33.01 11.11 30.03
C PRO A 344 33.37 10.01 29.02
N GLY A 345 32.67 8.87 29.04
CA GLY A 345 32.85 7.82 28.04
C GLY A 345 32.41 8.30 26.65
N ILE A 346 31.27 8.99 26.57
CA ILE A 346 30.74 9.49 25.30
C ILE A 346 31.67 10.52 24.65
N MET A 347 32.28 11.41 25.44
CA MET A 347 33.21 12.42 24.92
C MET A 347 34.54 11.82 24.46
N SER A 348 34.96 10.68 25.01
CA SER A 348 36.25 10.05 24.69
C SER A 348 36.14 9.02 23.56
N GLU A 349 35.09 8.20 23.56
CA GLU A 349 34.94 7.04 22.67
C GLU A 349 33.77 7.16 21.70
N GLY A 350 32.88 8.12 21.92
CA GLY A 350 31.66 8.30 21.15
C GLY A 350 30.48 7.63 21.83
N LEU A 351 29.33 7.68 21.17
CA LEU A 351 28.17 6.93 21.63
C LEU A 351 28.30 5.50 21.12
N VAL A 352 28.68 4.57 22.00
CA VAL A 352 28.97 3.18 21.66
C VAL A 352 27.71 2.30 21.87
N PRO A 353 27.39 1.36 20.96
CA PRO A 353 26.30 0.42 21.16
C PRO A 353 26.43 -0.38 22.47
N ARG A 354 25.29 -0.64 23.11
CA ARG A 354 25.23 -1.34 24.40
C ARG A 354 25.92 -2.70 24.37
N LEU A 355 25.71 -3.47 23.30
CA LEU A 355 26.30 -4.82 23.15
C LEU A 355 27.83 -4.76 23.18
N GLU A 356 28.44 -3.75 22.57
CA GLU A 356 29.90 -3.58 22.55
C GLU A 356 30.42 -3.21 23.94
N LEU A 357 29.75 -2.30 24.66
CA LEU A 357 30.10 -1.94 26.04
C LEU A 357 30.01 -3.13 27.00
N GLU A 358 28.94 -3.93 26.89
CA GLU A 358 28.75 -5.16 27.67
C GLU A 358 29.86 -6.18 27.37
N THR A 359 30.18 -6.38 26.09
CA THR A 359 31.20 -7.34 25.64
C THR A 359 32.60 -6.92 26.10
N ALA A 360 32.89 -5.61 26.11
CA ALA A 360 34.16 -5.06 26.57
C ALA A 360 34.27 -5.00 28.12
N GLY A 361 33.22 -5.38 28.85
CA GLY A 361 33.20 -5.31 30.32
C GLY A 361 33.27 -3.87 30.86
N ARG A 362 32.88 -2.87 30.07
CA ARG A 362 32.92 -1.47 30.47
C ARG A 362 31.74 -1.13 31.36
N GLY A 363 31.97 -0.36 32.41
CA GLY A 363 30.89 0.15 33.28
C GLY A 363 30.17 1.33 32.63
N PHE A 364 28.84 1.25 32.51
CA PHE A 364 28.01 2.35 32.03
C PHE A 364 26.63 2.33 32.71
N TYR A 365 25.91 3.45 32.63
CA TYR A 365 24.59 3.59 33.25
C TYR A 365 23.47 3.38 32.24
N TYR A 366 22.61 2.40 32.50
CA TYR A 366 21.44 2.12 31.68
C TYR A 366 20.37 3.22 31.80
N ASN A 367 19.92 3.73 30.65
CA ASN A 367 18.67 4.50 30.58
C ASN A 367 17.46 3.56 30.61
N ASP A 368 17.54 2.45 29.88
CA ASP A 368 16.57 1.36 29.83
C ASP A 368 17.28 0.03 30.13
N GLU A 369 16.99 -0.56 31.29
CA GLU A 369 17.60 -1.84 31.69
C GLU A 369 17.09 -3.00 30.83
N MET A 370 15.79 -2.99 30.48
CA MET A 370 15.11 -4.12 29.84
C MET A 370 15.30 -4.17 28.31
N ARG A 371 15.55 -3.04 27.62
CA ARG A 371 15.77 -2.94 26.16
C ARG A 371 14.93 -3.95 25.36
N LEU A 372 13.60 -3.76 25.43
CA LEU A 372 12.62 -4.73 24.93
C LEU A 372 12.61 -4.87 23.39
N ASP A 373 13.27 -3.97 22.68
CA ASP A 373 13.49 -4.01 21.23
C ASP A 373 14.47 -5.13 20.81
N ARG A 374 15.26 -5.67 21.73
CA ARG A 374 16.26 -6.75 21.53
C ARG A 374 17.38 -6.43 20.50
N VAL A 375 17.42 -5.22 19.94
CA VAL A 375 18.49 -4.75 19.04
C VAL A 375 19.62 -4.12 19.87
N LYS A 376 20.24 -4.87 20.77
CA LYS A 376 21.28 -4.33 21.68
C LYS A 376 22.54 -3.82 20.96
N GLY A 377 22.76 -4.25 19.72
CA GLY A 377 23.82 -3.76 18.83
C GLY A 377 23.51 -2.41 18.17
N SER A 378 22.54 -1.65 18.66
CA SER A 378 22.20 -0.33 18.13
C SER A 378 22.08 0.76 19.20
N ILE A 379 22.23 1.99 18.73
CA ILE A 379 21.99 3.23 19.47
C ILE A 379 20.64 3.79 19.06
N SER A 380 19.76 4.01 20.05
CA SER A 380 18.44 4.61 19.79
C SER A 380 18.53 6.14 19.81
N THR A 381 18.11 6.77 18.72
CA THR A 381 18.03 8.23 18.59
C THR A 381 16.63 8.67 18.14
N SER A 382 16.30 9.93 18.37
CA SER A 382 15.06 10.58 17.92
C SER A 382 15.37 11.67 16.91
N ILE A 383 14.44 11.99 16.01
CA ILE A 383 14.63 13.04 15.00
C ILE A 383 14.18 14.40 15.57
N ALA A 384 15.07 15.39 15.57
CA ALA A 384 14.86 16.80 15.95
C ALA A 384 14.37 17.11 17.37
N PHE A 385 13.67 16.19 18.03
CA PHE A 385 13.14 16.33 19.38
C PHE A 385 13.16 14.94 20.05
N PRO A 386 13.49 14.85 21.35
CA PRO A 386 13.57 13.56 22.03
C PRO A 386 12.21 12.86 22.03
N ASN A 387 12.24 11.53 22.12
CA ASN A 387 11.08 10.73 22.50
C ASN A 387 10.62 11.12 23.92
N TYR A 388 9.86 12.22 24.01
CA TYR A 388 9.56 12.92 25.27
C TYR A 388 8.70 12.07 26.20
N LYS A 389 7.89 11.15 25.65
CA LYS A 389 7.08 10.23 26.44
C LYS A 389 7.96 9.24 27.19
N MET A 390 8.93 8.64 26.50
CA MET A 390 9.89 7.73 27.11
C MET A 390 10.83 8.48 28.07
N PHE A 391 11.33 9.63 27.63
CA PHE A 391 12.24 10.45 28.44
C PHE A 391 11.58 10.97 29.73
N PHE A 392 10.32 11.42 29.66
CA PHE A 392 9.56 11.79 30.85
C PHE A 392 9.42 10.62 31.82
N ARG A 393 9.07 9.42 31.34
CA ARG A 393 8.96 8.22 32.19
C ARG A 393 10.25 7.93 32.96
N TYR A 394 11.42 8.04 32.32
CA TYR A 394 12.70 7.83 33.00
C TYR A 394 13.05 8.92 34.00
N ARG A 395 12.71 10.18 33.71
CA ARG A 395 12.90 11.30 34.65
C ARG A 395 12.01 11.22 35.89
N GLN A 396 10.84 10.59 35.78
CA GLN A 396 9.91 10.40 36.91
C GLN A 396 10.27 9.22 37.82
N GLN A 397 11.28 8.42 37.50
CA GLN A 397 11.72 7.32 38.37
C GLN A 397 12.32 7.87 39.66
N ALA A 398 12.13 7.16 40.78
CA ALA A 398 12.50 7.60 42.13
C ALA A 398 14.01 7.89 42.36
N ASN A 399 14.86 7.58 41.38
CA ASN A 399 16.29 7.87 41.43
C ASN A 399 16.55 9.27 40.90
N VAL A 400 17.11 10.16 41.74
CA VAL A 400 17.55 11.49 41.31
C VAL A 400 18.71 11.33 40.31
N ARG A 401 18.39 11.38 39.01
CA ARG A 401 19.35 11.32 37.90
C ARG A 401 19.48 12.69 37.26
N ARG A 402 20.71 13.07 36.93
CA ARG A 402 20.97 14.21 36.03
C ARG A 402 20.98 13.68 34.60
N TRP A 403 20.28 14.37 33.71
CA TRP A 403 20.14 13.97 32.32
C TRP A 403 20.86 14.95 31.40
N ALA A 404 21.33 14.42 30.29
CA ALA A 404 21.89 15.19 29.19
C ALA A 404 21.23 14.76 27.88
N LEU A 405 20.99 15.69 26.98
CA LEU A 405 20.65 15.37 25.59
C LEU A 405 21.81 15.72 24.67
N LEU A 406 22.09 14.83 23.73
CA LEU A 406 23.10 14.98 22.71
C LEU A 406 22.41 15.40 21.43
N ILE A 407 22.85 16.53 20.87
CA ILE A 407 22.50 16.97 19.53
C ILE A 407 23.55 16.39 18.58
N ILE A 408 23.10 15.49 17.71
CA ILE A 408 23.95 14.67 16.86
C ILE A 408 23.77 15.13 15.40
N ASP A 409 24.89 15.27 14.69
CA ASP A 409 24.92 15.70 13.30
C ASP A 409 24.04 14.82 12.40
N LYS A 410 23.32 15.45 11.48
CA LYS A 410 22.40 14.75 10.56
C LYS A 410 23.13 13.88 9.53
N SER A 411 24.45 14.04 9.33
CA SER A 411 25.21 13.14 8.46
C SER A 411 25.19 11.69 8.91
N VAL A 412 24.92 11.42 10.19
CA VAL A 412 24.74 10.07 10.73
C VAL A 412 23.63 9.30 9.98
N PHE A 413 22.65 9.97 9.37
CA PHE A 413 21.62 9.30 8.57
C PHE A 413 22.18 8.52 7.36
N TRP A 414 23.26 9.01 6.74
CA TRP A 414 23.84 8.42 5.52
C TRP A 414 25.28 7.96 5.68
N GLU A 415 26.00 8.37 6.73
CA GLU A 415 27.34 7.88 7.04
C GLU A 415 27.33 6.62 7.92
N ASN A 416 26.17 6.29 8.51
CA ASN A 416 26.01 5.11 9.35
C ASN A 416 24.81 4.28 8.89
N GLU A 417 24.90 2.96 9.00
CA GLU A 417 23.76 2.07 8.79
C GLU A 417 22.70 2.35 9.88
N CYS A 418 21.49 2.68 9.42
CA CYS A 418 20.37 3.09 10.26
C CYS A 418 19.15 2.20 10.03
N LEU A 419 18.37 1.92 11.07
CA LEU A 419 17.02 1.36 10.95
C LEU A 419 16.00 2.43 11.35
N PHE A 420 15.06 2.73 10.46
CA PHE A 420 14.05 3.76 10.60
C PHE A 420 12.74 3.18 11.13
N CYS A 421 12.38 3.54 12.36
CA CYS A 421 11.22 3.00 13.05
C CYS A 421 10.14 4.09 13.18
N ALA A 422 9.03 3.96 12.43
CA ALA A 422 7.90 4.90 12.50
C ALA A 422 7.19 4.94 13.87
N HIS A 423 7.47 3.97 14.73
CA HIS A 423 7.03 3.90 16.12
C HIS A 423 8.23 3.56 17.01
N ASN A 424 8.00 3.48 18.32
CA ASN A 424 9.02 3.00 19.26
C ASN A 424 9.59 1.65 18.81
N ALA A 425 10.91 1.45 18.92
CA ALA A 425 11.56 0.24 18.43
C ALA A 425 11.08 -1.05 19.13
N ALA A 426 10.53 -0.96 20.34
CA ALA A 426 9.94 -2.08 21.07
C ALA A 426 8.46 -2.34 20.74
N ASP A 427 7.86 -1.59 19.81
CA ASP A 427 6.50 -1.86 19.34
C ASP A 427 6.46 -3.16 18.53
N ARG A 428 5.43 -3.99 18.72
CA ARG A 428 5.27 -5.28 18.00
C ARG A 428 5.32 -5.10 16.48
N ARG A 429 4.81 -3.97 15.97
CA ARG A 429 4.82 -3.64 14.53
C ARG A 429 6.23 -3.45 13.99
N ILE A 430 7.17 -3.01 14.84
CA ILE A 430 8.58 -2.80 14.49
C ILE A 430 9.41 -4.06 14.75
N ILE A 431 9.18 -4.76 15.87
CA ILE A 431 9.91 -6.00 16.21
C ILE A 431 9.76 -7.08 15.13
N HIS A 432 8.60 -7.17 14.48
CA HIS A 432 8.34 -8.13 13.40
C HIS A 432 8.64 -7.61 11.99
N ALA A 433 9.07 -6.34 11.86
CA ALA A 433 9.40 -5.77 10.57
C ALA A 433 10.71 -6.34 10.01
N ASN A 434 10.79 -6.43 8.69
CA ASN A 434 12.00 -6.84 8.00
C ASN A 434 13.10 -5.77 8.17
N LYS A 435 14.30 -6.15 8.63
CA LYS A 435 15.40 -5.21 8.86
C LYS A 435 15.89 -4.51 7.60
N SER A 436 15.96 -5.22 6.47
CA SER A 436 16.33 -4.63 5.18
C SER A 436 15.31 -3.58 4.73
N TYR A 437 14.02 -3.76 5.08
CA TYR A 437 13.03 -2.71 4.91
C TYR A 437 13.29 -1.53 5.85
N LEU A 438 13.52 -1.77 7.14
CA LEU A 438 13.79 -0.70 8.11
C LEU A 438 15.06 0.10 7.74
N ALA A 439 16.03 -0.49 7.05
CA ALA A 439 17.22 0.19 6.56
C ALA A 439 17.00 1.05 5.30
N SER A 440 15.81 0.99 4.71
CA SER A 440 15.53 1.64 3.42
C SER A 440 15.05 3.10 3.57
N PRO A 441 15.26 3.95 2.56
CA PRO A 441 14.70 5.30 2.51
C PRO A 441 13.18 5.35 2.74
N ALA A 442 12.42 4.34 2.31
CA ALA A 442 10.98 4.38 2.54
C ALA A 442 10.56 4.05 3.98
N ALA A 443 11.39 3.35 4.75
CA ALA A 443 11.12 3.24 6.17
C ALA A 443 11.32 4.60 6.86
N LEU A 444 12.30 5.39 6.41
CA LEU A 444 12.49 6.78 6.82
C LEU A 444 11.29 7.66 6.42
N GLU A 445 10.86 7.60 5.17
CA GLU A 445 9.65 8.31 4.68
C GLU A 445 8.41 7.97 5.50
N LYS A 446 8.19 6.68 5.79
CA LYS A 446 7.03 6.20 6.53
C LYS A 446 6.94 6.76 7.96
N MET A 447 8.04 7.24 8.55
CA MET A 447 8.01 7.94 9.84
C MET A 447 7.18 9.22 9.80
N TYR A 448 6.89 9.75 8.60
CA TYR A 448 6.17 10.98 8.33
C TYR A 448 4.77 10.77 7.74
N ASP A 449 4.34 9.52 7.53
CA ASP A 449 3.00 9.23 7.02
C ASP A 449 1.94 9.62 8.06
N ILE A 450 0.95 10.40 7.65
CA ILE A 450 -0.16 10.84 8.52
C ILE A 450 -1.00 9.63 8.95
N GLU A 451 -1.13 8.62 8.09
CA GLU A 451 -1.83 7.36 8.38
C GLU A 451 -1.11 6.51 9.46
N ALA A 452 0.18 6.74 9.74
CA ALA A 452 0.89 6.09 10.82
C ALA A 452 0.49 6.64 12.21
N GLY A 453 -0.13 7.82 12.28
CA GLY A 453 -0.59 8.41 13.53
C GLY A 453 -1.94 7.84 14.00
N ASN A 454 -2.09 7.63 15.31
CA ASN A 454 -3.43 7.51 15.90
C ASN A 454 -4.23 8.78 15.56
N GLN A 455 -5.42 8.61 14.99
CA GLN A 455 -6.33 9.63 14.40
C GLN A 455 -6.81 10.77 15.34
N LYS A 456 -6.17 10.99 16.49
CA LYS A 456 -6.50 12.02 17.49
C LYS A 456 -5.47 13.14 17.62
N ARG A 457 -4.48 13.22 16.73
CA ARG A 457 -3.38 14.19 16.84
C ARG A 457 -3.59 15.38 15.93
N ASP A 458 -3.36 16.56 16.46
CA ASP A 458 -3.36 17.80 15.71
C ASP A 458 -2.06 17.92 14.91
N PHE A 459 -2.10 17.48 13.66
CA PHE A 459 -0.96 17.52 12.75
C PHE A 459 -0.57 18.95 12.34
N SER A 460 -1.42 19.95 12.60
CA SER A 460 -1.12 21.36 12.27
C SER A 460 0.06 21.93 13.06
N LEU A 461 0.43 21.29 14.18
CA LEU A 461 1.53 21.71 15.04
C LEU A 461 2.88 21.08 14.68
N LEU A 462 2.94 20.16 13.74
CA LEU A 462 4.18 19.49 13.34
C LEU A 462 4.96 20.35 12.34
N LYS A 463 6.28 20.43 12.53
CA LYS A 463 7.18 20.98 11.51
C LYS A 463 7.43 19.94 10.42
N SER A 464 7.89 20.39 9.24
CA SER A 464 8.22 19.53 8.09
C SER A 464 9.13 18.34 8.44
N TYR A 465 10.06 18.56 9.37
CA TYR A 465 11.02 17.58 9.87
C TYR A 465 10.56 16.75 11.07
N ASP A 466 9.41 17.04 11.69
CA ASP A 466 8.94 16.29 12.85
C ASP A 466 8.26 14.97 12.40
N PRO A 467 8.69 13.79 12.90
CA PRO A 467 7.99 12.54 12.62
C PRO A 467 6.55 12.56 13.16
N THR A 468 5.65 11.86 12.47
CA THR A 468 4.23 11.77 12.84
C THR A 468 4.04 11.22 14.25
N ASP A 469 4.81 10.18 14.61
CA ASP A 469 4.84 9.64 15.97
C ASP A 469 6.00 10.24 16.78
N PRO A 470 5.77 10.94 17.91
CA PRO A 470 6.86 11.42 18.76
C PRO A 470 7.65 10.31 19.44
N GLN A 471 7.25 9.05 19.26
CA GLN A 471 8.00 7.88 19.72
C GLN A 471 8.79 7.19 18.59
N ALA A 472 8.75 7.74 17.37
CA ALA A 472 9.56 7.25 16.27
C ALA A 472 11.05 7.34 16.60
N GLU A 473 11.81 6.34 16.17
CA GLU A 473 13.21 6.16 16.55
C GLU A 473 14.06 5.82 15.31
N VAL A 474 15.30 6.29 15.31
CA VAL A 474 16.33 5.88 14.36
C VAL A 474 17.36 5.07 15.14
N LEU A 475 17.50 3.80 14.78
CA LEU A 475 18.47 2.89 15.38
C LEU A 475 19.75 2.91 14.56
N VAL A 476 20.81 3.48 15.10
CA VAL A 476 22.13 3.50 14.44
C VAL A 476 22.89 2.23 14.81
N LEU A 477 23.31 1.45 13.82
CA LEU A 477 23.89 0.11 14.01
C LEU A 477 25.40 0.09 14.23
N SER A 478 25.99 1.26 14.49
CA SER A 478 27.42 1.45 14.73
C SER A 478 27.66 2.57 15.73
N THR A 479 28.89 2.66 16.24
CA THR A 479 29.32 3.75 17.14
C THR A 479 29.20 5.10 16.44
N ILE A 480 28.57 6.07 17.10
CA ILE A 480 28.53 7.47 16.65
C ILE A 480 29.75 8.18 17.23
N SER A 481 30.63 8.63 16.34
CA SER A 481 31.90 9.25 16.71
C SER A 481 31.72 10.56 17.52
N PRO A 482 32.62 10.88 18.47
CA PRO A 482 32.52 12.10 19.29
C PRO A 482 32.37 13.39 18.52
N ASP A 483 32.98 13.51 17.33
CA ASP A 483 32.92 14.71 16.47
C ASP A 483 31.52 14.96 15.90
N LYS A 484 30.70 13.91 15.75
CA LYS A 484 29.29 14.03 15.33
C LYS A 484 28.39 14.57 16.43
N ILE A 485 28.86 14.69 17.68
CA ILE A 485 28.09 15.22 18.80
C ILE A 485 28.34 16.73 18.92
N HIS A 486 27.47 17.56 18.34
CA HIS A 486 27.71 19.00 18.25
C HIS A 486 27.43 19.76 19.53
N THR A 487 26.40 19.38 20.27
CA THR A 487 25.97 20.12 21.47
C THR A 487 25.42 19.19 22.53
N VAL A 488 25.74 19.47 23.79
CA VAL A 488 25.13 18.82 24.95
C VAL A 488 24.14 19.77 25.61
N VAL A 489 22.89 19.33 25.76
CA VAL A 489 21.79 20.11 26.33
C VAL A 489 21.47 19.62 27.74
N PHE A 490 21.32 20.55 28.65
CA PHE A 490 21.00 20.31 30.06
C PHE A 490 19.71 21.03 30.47
N ASP A 491 19.08 20.55 31.54
CA ASP A 491 17.91 21.18 32.18
C ASP A 491 18.28 22.24 33.21
N SER A 492 19.56 22.30 33.62
CA SER A 492 20.03 23.23 34.64
C SER A 492 21.42 23.80 34.32
N LEU A 493 21.63 25.04 34.79
CA LEU A 493 22.91 25.72 34.66
C LEU A 493 24.03 24.97 35.39
N SER A 494 23.74 24.40 36.56
CA SER A 494 24.73 23.65 37.35
C SER A 494 25.25 22.39 36.64
N SER A 495 24.37 21.65 35.94
CA SER A 495 24.78 20.51 35.11
C SER A 495 25.65 20.97 33.93
N LYS A 496 25.25 22.06 33.26
CA LYS A 496 26.03 22.64 32.15
C LYS A 496 27.42 23.08 32.61
N GLU A 497 27.51 23.88 33.68
CA GLU A 497 28.79 24.39 34.19
C GLU A 497 29.72 23.25 34.60
N ARG A 498 29.19 22.25 35.30
CA ARG A 498 29.96 21.05 35.65
C ARG A 498 30.50 20.34 34.42
N PHE A 499 29.71 20.20 33.35
CA PHE A 499 30.19 19.60 32.10
C PHE A 499 31.26 20.46 31.41
N SER A 500 31.00 21.77 31.27
CA SER A 500 31.91 22.71 30.61
C SER A 500 33.26 22.85 31.32
N GLN A 501 33.31 22.61 32.64
CA GLN A 501 34.58 22.57 33.38
C GLN A 501 35.53 21.48 32.88
N TYR A 502 35.01 20.30 32.51
CA TYR A 502 35.83 19.18 32.01
C TYR A 502 35.96 19.17 30.49
N TYR A 503 34.99 19.72 29.76
CA TYR A 503 34.94 19.72 28.30
C TYR A 503 34.71 21.13 27.73
N PRO A 504 35.63 22.09 27.97
CA PRO A 504 35.43 23.50 27.61
C PRO A 504 35.29 23.74 26.11
N MET A 505 35.87 22.85 25.28
CA MET A 505 35.79 22.92 23.82
C MET A 505 34.48 22.37 23.26
N LYS A 506 33.68 21.63 24.05
CA LYS A 506 32.42 21.06 23.59
C LYS A 506 31.28 22.02 23.92
N LYS A 507 30.50 22.37 22.89
CA LYS A 507 29.35 23.28 23.06
C LYS A 507 28.32 22.66 24.00
N ALA A 508 27.91 23.44 24.99
CA ALA A 508 26.91 23.05 25.98
C ALA A 508 25.92 24.17 26.24
N VAL A 509 24.63 23.83 26.35
CA VAL A 509 23.54 24.81 26.53
C VAL A 509 22.55 24.35 27.59
N VAL A 510 21.83 25.30 28.17
CA VAL A 510 20.65 25.03 28.98
C VAL A 510 19.43 25.32 28.11
N ASP A 511 18.60 24.30 27.87
CA ASP A 511 17.35 24.46 27.13
C ASP A 511 16.29 23.50 27.69
N THR A 512 15.38 24.06 28.48
CA THR A 512 14.30 23.30 29.14
C THR A 512 13.19 22.88 28.18
N ALA A 513 13.16 23.38 26.94
CA ALA A 513 12.18 22.96 25.94
C ALA A 513 12.35 21.48 25.59
N PHE A 514 13.59 20.99 25.46
CA PHE A 514 13.89 19.57 25.23
C PHE A 514 13.44 18.64 26.38
N PHE A 515 13.17 19.22 27.55
CA PHE A 515 12.69 18.52 28.74
C PHE A 515 11.17 18.65 28.91
N SER A 516 10.46 19.17 27.90
CA SER A 516 9.01 19.32 27.86
C SER A 516 8.39 18.42 26.78
N SER A 517 7.06 18.41 26.66
CA SER A 517 6.41 17.69 25.55
C SER A 517 6.59 18.42 24.23
N ARG A 518 6.74 17.67 23.13
CA ARG A 518 6.90 18.25 21.78
C ARG A 518 5.74 19.19 21.45
N ASP A 519 4.52 18.75 21.68
CA ASP A 519 3.29 19.50 21.37
C ASP A 519 3.19 20.81 22.16
N TYR A 520 3.74 20.88 23.37
CA TYR A 520 3.81 22.10 24.15
C TYR A 520 4.81 23.09 23.55
N VAL A 521 6.00 22.61 23.20
CA VAL A 521 7.07 23.42 22.60
C VAL A 521 6.63 23.97 21.24
N ARG A 522 6.02 23.14 20.39
CA ARG A 522 5.57 23.56 19.06
C ARG A 522 4.46 24.62 19.13
N ARG A 523 3.50 24.50 20.05
CA ARG A 523 2.47 25.53 20.26
C ARG A 523 3.04 26.89 20.64
N ARG A 524 4.10 26.93 21.46
CA ARG A 524 4.75 28.17 21.86
C ARG A 524 5.65 28.80 20.80
N GLN A 525 5.91 28.11 19.70
CA GLN A 525 6.69 28.63 18.57
C GLN A 525 5.80 29.18 17.45
N VAL A 526 4.49 28.92 17.52
CA VAL A 526 3.46 29.41 16.57
C VAL A 526 2.84 30.75 17.03
N ILE A 527 2.98 31.05 18.32
CA ILE A 527 2.64 32.34 18.97
C ILE A 527 3.94 33.15 19.04
#